data_AF-A0A1J5N881-F1
#
_entry.id   AF-A0A1J5N881-F1
#
_cell.length_a   1.000
_cell.length_b   1.000
_cell.length_c   1.000
_cell.angle_alpha   90.00
_cell.angle_beta   90.00
_cell.angle_gamma   90.00
#
_symmetry.space_group_name_H-M   'P 1'
#
loop_
_entity.id
_entity.type
_entity.pdbx_description
1 polymer ?
#
loop_
_entity_poly.entity_id
_entity_poly.type
_entity_poly.pdbx_seq_one_letter_code
_entity_poly.pdbx_strand_id
1 'polypeptide(L)'
;MYHLPGEGKSFLEGELIDANIVYFSGVAVMQIFSLLAIFFALLVAIFAVQNAGPVEINFLAWQFSNISLVLVILGSAAFGALVVFLLGAVRQVRQAREIRELKSQHKRLQETIARLELVAAGKGAGQQERKQEA
;
A
#
# COMPACT_ATOMS: atom_id res chain seq x y z
N MET A 1 -61.88 16.36 1.25
CA MET A 1 -61.07 15.12 1.33
C MET A 1 -59.76 15.37 0.60
N TYR A 2 -58.67 15.59 1.32
CA TYR A 2 -57.35 15.70 0.72
C TYR A 2 -56.81 14.28 0.51
N HIS A 3 -56.74 13.85 -0.76
CA HIS A 3 -56.01 12.64 -1.15
C HIS A 3 -54.52 13.03 -1.27
N LEU A 4 -53.68 12.49 -0.39
CA LEU A 4 -52.23 12.62 -0.50
C LEU A 4 -51.69 11.52 -1.44
N PRO A 5 -50.80 11.86 -2.39
CA PRO A 5 -50.27 10.91 -3.37
C PRO A 5 -49.26 9.97 -2.70
N GLY A 6 -49.51 8.66 -2.76
CA GLY A 6 -48.76 7.60 -2.09
C GLY A 6 -47.53 7.08 -2.86
N GLU A 7 -46.98 7.83 -3.80
CA GLU A 7 -45.92 7.33 -4.70
C GLU A 7 -44.50 7.41 -4.10
N GLY A 8 -44.32 8.17 -3.02
CA GLY A 8 -43.00 8.35 -2.38
C GLY A 8 -42.60 7.29 -1.35
N LYS A 9 -43.31 6.16 -1.25
CA LYS A 9 -42.94 5.07 -0.31
C LYS A 9 -42.35 3.86 -1.01
N SER A 10 -42.90 3.49 -2.18
CA SER A 10 -42.40 2.37 -2.99
C SER A 10 -41.02 2.63 -3.58
N PHE A 11 -40.71 3.89 -3.93
CA PHE A 11 -39.40 4.26 -4.48
C PHE A 11 -38.28 4.15 -3.44
N LEU A 12 -38.56 4.55 -2.20
CA LEU A 12 -37.60 4.56 -1.10
C LEU A 12 -37.35 3.14 -0.58
N GLU A 13 -38.37 2.28 -0.57
CA GLU A 13 -38.23 0.87 -0.23
C GLU A 13 -37.35 0.11 -1.24
N GLY A 14 -37.46 0.40 -2.54
CA GLY A 14 -36.62 -0.24 -3.57
C GLY A 14 -35.13 0.07 -3.39
N GLU A 15 -34.79 1.35 -3.17
CA GLU A 15 -33.40 1.78 -3.01
C GLU A 15 -32.76 1.27 -1.70
N LEU A 16 -33.56 1.12 -0.64
CA LEU A 16 -33.14 0.51 0.63
C LEU A 16 -32.90 -1.00 0.51
N ILE A 17 -33.69 -1.71 -0.30
CA ILE A 17 -33.51 -3.15 -0.57
C ILE A 17 -32.21 -3.38 -1.33
N ASP A 18 -31.94 -2.58 -2.36
CA ASP A 18 -30.70 -2.67 -3.14
C ASP A 18 -29.46 -2.41 -2.26
N ALA A 19 -29.50 -1.39 -1.39
CA ALA A 19 -28.43 -1.10 -0.45
C ALA A 19 -28.17 -2.24 0.54
N ASN A 20 -29.24 -2.86 1.07
CA ASN A 20 -29.12 -3.98 2.01
C ASN A 20 -28.57 -5.25 1.32
N ILE A 21 -28.95 -5.50 0.06
CA ILE A 21 -28.41 -6.60 -0.76
C ILE A 21 -26.92 -6.39 -1.07
N VAL A 22 -26.52 -5.17 -1.44
CA VAL A 22 -25.11 -4.85 -1.71
C VAL A 22 -24.28 -4.93 -0.43
N TYR A 23 -24.79 -4.45 0.70
CA TYR A 23 -24.12 -4.56 1.99
C TYR A 23 -23.97 -6.03 2.42
N PHE A 24 -25.05 -6.82 2.35
CA PHE A 24 -25.03 -8.23 2.72
C PHE A 24 -24.11 -9.05 1.81
N SER A 25 -24.13 -8.81 0.49
CA SER A 25 -23.22 -9.49 -0.44
C SER A 25 -21.76 -9.12 -0.19
N GLY A 26 -21.45 -7.84 0.07
CA GLY A 26 -20.11 -7.41 0.45
C GLY A 26 -19.63 -8.07 1.74
N VAL A 27 -20.46 -8.09 2.78
CA VAL A 27 -20.15 -8.74 4.07
C VAL A 27 -19.99 -10.25 3.91
N ALA A 28 -20.87 -10.92 3.18
CA ALA A 28 -20.82 -12.35 2.94
C ALA A 28 -19.53 -12.74 2.18
N VAL A 29 -19.13 -11.96 1.18
CA VAL A 29 -17.89 -12.18 0.43
C VAL A 29 -16.68 -12.08 1.38
N MET A 30 -16.61 -11.05 2.24
CA MET A 30 -15.50 -10.90 3.20
C MET A 30 -15.46 -12.03 4.25
N GLN A 31 -16.62 -12.52 4.69
CA GLN A 31 -16.73 -13.65 5.62
C GLN A 31 -16.27 -14.96 4.97
N ILE A 32 -16.65 -15.21 3.71
CA ILE A 32 -16.22 -16.40 2.96
C ILE A 32 -14.70 -16.43 2.82
N PHE A 33 -14.07 -15.30 2.48
CA PHE A 33 -12.61 -15.23 2.42
C PHE A 33 -11.94 -15.52 3.76
N SER A 34 -12.50 -15.01 4.86
CA SER A 34 -11.98 -15.26 6.21
C SER A 34 -12.11 -16.74 6.60
N LEU A 35 -13.25 -17.36 6.31
CA LEU A 35 -13.47 -18.79 6.55
C LEU A 35 -12.54 -19.65 5.69
N LEU A 36 -12.35 -19.29 4.42
CA LEU A 36 -11.42 -19.99 3.52
C LEU A 36 -9.97 -19.86 4.00
N ALA A 37 -9.58 -18.69 4.51
CA ALA A 37 -8.27 -18.46 5.09
C ALA A 37 -8.05 -19.29 6.36
N ILE A 38 -9.05 -19.37 7.24
CA ILE A 38 -8.98 -20.22 8.45
C ILE A 38 -8.89 -21.69 8.05
N PHE A 39 -9.70 -22.14 7.10
CA PHE A 39 -9.65 -23.51 6.59
C PHE A 39 -8.27 -23.83 5.99
N PHE A 40 -7.71 -22.94 5.18
CA PHE A 40 -6.38 -23.09 4.62
C PHE A 40 -5.29 -23.10 5.71
N ALA A 41 -5.40 -22.22 6.71
CA ALA A 41 -4.48 -22.20 7.85
C ALA A 41 -4.52 -23.52 8.63
N LEU A 42 -5.70 -24.12 8.81
CA LEU A 42 -5.83 -25.46 9.41
C LEU A 42 -5.14 -26.53 8.58
N LEU A 43 -5.29 -26.52 7.24
CA LEU A 43 -4.58 -27.46 6.36
C LEU A 43 -3.05 -27.32 6.50
N VAL A 44 -2.55 -26.08 6.52
CA VAL A 44 -1.12 -25.81 6.73
C VAL A 44 -0.67 -26.28 8.12
N ALA A 45 -1.47 -26.06 9.16
CA ALA A 45 -1.15 -26.51 10.52
C ALA A 45 -1.11 -28.05 10.62
N ILE A 46 -2.06 -28.75 9.99
CA ILE A 46 -2.08 -30.21 9.91
C ILE A 46 -0.82 -30.71 9.18
N PHE A 47 -0.50 -30.11 8.02
CA PHE A 47 0.71 -30.43 7.28
C PHE A 47 1.96 -30.19 8.14
N ALA A 48 1.98 -29.10 8.91
CA ALA A 48 3.09 -28.76 9.78
C ALA A 48 3.29 -29.80 10.90
N VAL A 49 2.21 -30.24 11.54
CA VAL A 49 2.26 -31.25 12.61
C VAL A 49 2.67 -32.62 12.06
N GLN A 50 2.11 -33.02 10.91
CA GLN A 50 2.45 -34.32 10.29
C GLN A 50 3.90 -34.36 9.80
N ASN A 51 4.43 -33.22 9.34
CA ASN A 51 5.82 -33.09 8.89
C ASN A 51 6.73 -32.54 9.99
N ALA A 52 6.32 -32.58 11.26
CA ALA A 52 7.15 -32.24 12.41
C ALA A 52 8.18 -33.33 12.75
N GLY A 53 8.66 -34.04 11.74
CA GLY A 53 9.77 -34.97 11.88
C GLY A 53 11.04 -34.21 12.29
N PRO A 54 11.80 -34.71 13.28
CA PRO A 54 13.08 -34.12 13.63
C PRO A 54 14.03 -34.26 12.45
N VAL A 55 14.64 -33.14 12.04
CA VAL A 55 15.64 -33.11 10.98
C VAL A 55 16.98 -32.70 11.59
N GLU A 56 18.03 -33.39 11.15
CA GLU A 56 19.40 -33.00 11.45
C GLU A 56 19.88 -31.96 10.44
N ILE A 57 20.35 -30.83 10.95
CA ILE A 57 20.88 -29.74 10.14
C ILE A 57 22.37 -29.66 10.40
N ASN A 58 23.14 -29.92 9.34
CA ASN A 58 24.60 -29.84 9.35
C ASN A 58 25.00 -28.55 8.65
N PHE A 59 25.50 -27.58 9.41
CA PHE A 59 25.87 -26.27 8.91
C PHE A 59 27.35 -25.99 9.19
N LEU A 60 28.20 -26.26 8.19
CA LEU A 60 29.68 -26.16 8.27
C LEU A 60 30.27 -26.95 9.45
N ALA A 61 30.34 -26.35 10.64
CA ALA A 61 30.86 -26.95 11.87
C ALA A 61 29.80 -27.11 12.98
N TRP A 62 28.56 -26.66 12.74
CA TRP A 62 27.46 -26.74 13.69
C TRP A 62 26.47 -27.80 13.27
N GLN A 63 26.01 -28.57 14.27
CA GLN A 63 25.03 -29.62 14.08
C GLN A 63 23.85 -29.32 14.99
N PHE A 64 22.68 -29.13 14.40
CA PHE A 64 21.44 -28.91 15.12
C PHE A 64 20.56 -30.14 14.93
N SER A 65 20.25 -30.82 16.03
CA SER A 65 19.39 -32.00 16.05
C SER A 65 18.05 -31.67 16.71
N ASN A 66 17.00 -32.43 16.39
CA ASN A 66 15.65 -32.29 16.94
C ASN A 66 14.90 -30.99 16.59
N ILE A 67 15.26 -30.33 15.48
CA ILE A 67 14.49 -29.21 14.96
C ILE A 67 13.44 -29.73 13.97
N SER A 68 12.22 -29.21 14.05
CA SER A 68 11.15 -29.53 13.09
C SER A 68 11.46 -28.95 11.71
N LEU A 69 11.34 -29.76 10.65
CA LEU A 69 11.56 -29.36 9.26
C LEU A 69 10.81 -28.07 8.88
N VAL A 70 9.58 -27.94 9.35
CA VAL A 70 8.71 -26.79 9.02
C VAL A 70 9.27 -25.51 9.61
N LEU A 71 9.82 -25.55 10.83
CA LEU A 71 10.45 -24.39 11.45
C LEU A 71 11.65 -23.92 10.63
N VAL A 72 12.41 -24.86 10.06
CA VAL A 72 13.56 -24.55 9.19
C VAL A 72 13.10 -23.88 7.90
N ILE A 73 12.06 -24.41 7.24
CA ILE A 73 11.54 -23.86 5.99
C ILE A 73 10.98 -22.45 6.23
N LEU A 74 10.13 -22.29 7.25
CA LEU A 74 9.54 -21.00 7.59
C LEU A 74 10.59 -19.98 8.03
N GLY A 75 11.55 -20.39 8.87
CA GLY A 75 12.66 -19.53 9.30
C GLY A 75 13.54 -19.07 8.14
N SER A 76 13.86 -19.98 7.21
CA SER A 76 14.65 -19.68 6.02
C SER A 76 13.91 -18.74 5.06
N ALA A 77 12.61 -19.01 4.82
CA ALA A 77 11.77 -18.16 3.98
C ALA A 77 11.59 -16.76 4.59
N ALA A 78 11.36 -16.66 5.91
CA ALA A 78 11.25 -15.39 6.62
C ALA A 78 12.56 -14.60 6.56
N PHE A 79 13.71 -15.27 6.74
CA PHE A 79 15.01 -14.63 6.60
C PHE A 79 15.26 -14.14 5.17
N GLY A 80 14.93 -14.95 4.15
CA GLY A 80 15.00 -14.53 2.75
C GLY A 80 14.11 -13.32 2.45
N ALA A 81 12.88 -13.32 2.93
CA ALA A 81 11.95 -12.19 2.79
C ALA A 81 12.48 -10.93 3.48
N LEU A 82 13.09 -11.07 4.66
CA LEU A 82 13.73 -9.95 5.37
C LEU A 82 14.88 -9.37 4.55
N VAL A 83 15.75 -10.19 3.96
CA VAL A 83 16.85 -9.72 3.11
C VAL A 83 16.31 -8.95 1.90
N VAL A 84 15.31 -9.49 1.20
CA VAL A 84 14.68 -8.82 0.05
C VAL A 84 14.03 -7.50 0.48
N PHE A 85 13.34 -7.49 1.62
CA PHE A 85 12.74 -6.28 2.18
C PHE A 85 13.79 -5.20 2.47
N LEU A 86 14.90 -5.55 3.11
CA LEU A 86 15.97 -4.59 3.42
C LEU A 86 16.61 -4.02 2.14
N LEU A 87 16.88 -4.86 1.14
CA LEU A 87 17.40 -4.40 -0.16
C LEU A 87 16.39 -3.48 -0.86
N GLY A 88 15.10 -3.84 -0.83
CA GLY A 88 14.00 -3.03 -1.36
C GLY A 88 13.89 -1.67 -0.66
N ALA A 89 13.99 -1.64 0.67
CA ALA A 89 13.92 -0.42 1.47
C ALA A 89 15.07 0.54 1.13
N VAL A 90 16.30 0.03 0.99
CA VAL A 90 17.46 0.86 0.58
C VAL A 90 17.23 1.47 -0.80
N ARG A 91 16.73 0.67 -1.77
CA ARG A 91 16.41 1.16 -3.11
C ARG A 91 15.31 2.23 -3.05
N GLN A 92 14.26 2.00 -2.27
CA GLN A 92 13.14 2.93 -2.13
C GLN A 92 13.58 4.26 -1.51
N VAL A 93 14.48 4.26 -0.52
CA VAL A 93 15.05 5.50 0.04
C VAL A 93 15.85 6.27 -1.00
N ARG A 94 16.66 5.59 -1.81
CA ARG A 94 17.41 6.24 -2.92
C ARG A 94 16.47 6.88 -3.93
N GLN A 95 15.45 6.14 -4.37
CA GLN A 95 14.45 6.65 -5.30
C GLN A 95 13.67 7.83 -4.72
N ALA A 96 13.31 7.78 -3.43
CA ALA A 96 12.61 8.90 -2.78
C ALA A 96 13.47 10.17 -2.74
N ARG A 97 14.79 10.04 -2.51
CA ARG A 97 15.73 11.18 -2.57
C ARG A 97 15.83 11.74 -3.98
N GLU A 98 15.98 10.87 -4.97
CA GLU A 98 16.03 11.25 -6.38
C GLU A 98 14.76 12.00 -6.81
N ILE A 99 13.56 11.48 -6.47
CA ILE A 99 12.29 12.16 -6.75
C ILE A 99 12.24 13.55 -6.11
N ARG A 100 12.75 13.70 -4.88
CA ARG A 100 12.79 15.00 -4.20
C ARG A 100 13.73 15.98 -4.91
N GLU A 101 14.88 15.51 -5.34
CA GLU A 101 15.87 16.29 -6.09
C GLU A 101 15.30 16.74 -7.43
N LEU A 102 14.76 15.81 -8.23
CA LEU A 102 14.13 16.14 -9.52
C LEU A 102 12.97 17.14 -9.34
N LYS A 103 12.14 16.99 -8.30
CA LYS A 103 11.08 17.97 -8.00
C LYS A 103 11.62 19.35 -7.66
N SER A 104 12.73 19.44 -6.92
CA SER A 104 13.37 20.72 -6.61
C SER A 104 13.93 21.38 -7.87
N GLN A 105 14.61 20.60 -8.72
CA GLN A 105 15.15 21.10 -9.98
C GLN A 105 14.04 21.56 -10.92
N HIS A 106 12.95 20.80 -11.04
CA HIS A 106 11.78 21.19 -11.83
C HIS A 106 11.21 22.54 -11.38
N LYS A 107 11.03 22.74 -10.06
CA LYS A 107 10.54 24.01 -9.52
C LYS A 107 11.47 25.18 -9.85
N ARG A 108 12.80 25.01 -9.68
CA ARG A 108 13.79 26.04 -10.01
C ARG A 108 13.78 26.40 -11.50
N LEU A 109 13.65 25.39 -12.36
CA LEU A 109 13.61 25.58 -13.80
C LEU A 109 12.34 26.35 -14.21
N GLN A 110 11.19 26.00 -13.63
CA GLN A 110 9.94 26.75 -13.84
C GLN A 110 10.04 28.21 -13.35
N GLU A 111 10.62 28.45 -12.18
CA GLU A 111 10.86 29.81 -11.67
C GLU A 111 11.78 30.62 -12.59
N THR A 112 12.82 29.97 -13.16
CA THR A 112 13.75 30.60 -14.10
C THR A 112 13.07 30.95 -15.41
N ILE A 113 12.27 30.03 -15.96
CA ILE A 113 11.46 30.28 -17.17
C ILE A 113 10.52 31.46 -16.93
N ALA A 114 9.76 31.46 -15.84
CA ALA A 114 8.86 32.56 -15.50
C ALA A 114 9.59 33.91 -15.35
N ARG A 115 10.78 33.91 -14.72
CA ARG A 115 11.60 35.12 -14.60
C ARG A 115 12.09 35.62 -15.96
N LEU A 116 12.55 34.72 -16.82
CA LEU A 116 13.02 35.08 -18.17
C LEU A 116 11.88 35.61 -19.04
N GLU A 117 10.68 35.01 -18.97
CA GLU A 117 9.49 35.52 -19.64
C GLU A 117 9.11 36.93 -19.18
N LEU A 118 9.21 37.23 -17.87
CA LEU A 118 8.97 38.58 -17.32
C LEU A 118 10.00 39.60 -17.82
N VAL A 119 11.26 39.20 -17.94
CA VAL A 119 12.34 40.05 -18.47
C VAL A 119 12.16 40.27 -19.97
N ALA A 120 11.85 39.22 -20.74
CA ALA A 120 11.58 39.30 -22.17
C ALA A 120 10.33 40.14 -22.49
N ALA A 121 9.31 40.11 -21.61
CA ALA A 121 8.14 40.97 -21.67
C ALA A 121 8.41 42.44 -21.25
N GLY A 122 9.67 42.81 -20.99
CA GLY A 122 10.09 44.19 -20.68
C GLY A 122 9.73 44.68 -19.26
N LYS A 123 9.22 43.80 -18.38
CA LYS A 123 8.75 44.18 -17.03
C LYS A 123 9.83 44.08 -15.94
N GLY A 124 11.01 43.52 -16.26
CA GLY A 124 12.05 43.20 -15.28
C GLY A 124 12.82 44.40 -14.69
N ALA A 125 13.02 45.48 -15.45
CA ALA A 125 13.84 46.62 -15.00
C ALA A 125 13.09 47.53 -14.00
N GLY A 126 11.79 47.77 -14.19
CA GLY A 126 11.02 48.75 -13.40
C GLY A 126 10.54 48.31 -12.02
N GLN A 127 10.92 47.10 -11.56
CA GLN A 127 10.57 46.60 -10.21
C GLN A 127 11.77 46.55 -9.25
N GLN A 128 13.00 46.52 -9.77
CA GLN A 128 14.21 46.58 -8.93
C GLN A 128 14.52 48.00 -8.45
N GLU A 129 14.24 49.03 -9.27
CA GLU A 129 14.42 50.43 -8.87
C GLU A 129 13.43 50.86 -7.76
N ARG A 130 12.16 50.45 -7.86
CA ARG A 130 11.12 50.79 -6.85
C ARG A 130 11.28 50.15 -5.47
N LYS A 131 12.17 49.16 -5.31
CA LYS A 131 12.50 48.57 -4.00
C LYS A 131 13.80 49.10 -3.40
N GLN A 132 14.56 49.90 -4.14
CA GLN A 132 15.76 50.58 -3.62
C GLN A 132 15.47 52.03 -3.21
N GLU A 133 14.34 52.60 -3.65
CA GLU A 133 13.89 53.96 -3.31
C GLU A 133 12.90 54.04 -2.13
N ALA A 134 12.58 52.91 -1.47
CA ALA A 134 11.70 52.84 -0.30
C ALA A 134 12.43 52.19 0.88
#